data_AF-A0A160PL96-F1
#
_entry.id   AF-A0A160PL96-F1
#
_cell.length_a   1.000
_cell.length_b   1.000
_cell.length_c   1.000
_cell.angle_alpha   90.00
_cell.angle_beta   90.00
_cell.angle_gamma   90.00
#
_symmetry.space_group_name_H-M   'P 1'
#
loop_
_entity.id
_entity.type
_entity.pdbx_description
1 polymer ?
#
loop_
_entity_poly.entity_id
_entity_poly.type
_entity_poly.pdbx_seq_one_letter_code
_entity_poly.pdbx_strand_id
1 'polypeptide(L)'
;MSRLYRAEEADVGTTTRIKDLPCSAPGCNRSALLRSGGGPVCNRHYQMWIRYAAFQAPPRDKAQTVFACAHCGSAFERGYTVSRKRAAGRQYCGIECETAGKAARTAARAPNRFWALVDVNGKDECWPWKGHRSPLGYGRFTNKRGDTQQAHRIAYRLANGSLDKRLFVCHACDNPPCCNPSHLWLGTHRQNMDDMFAKGRNATPPVIRGEKSSTSKLNKEQVLRAIKSSEPDRIIAARYGVTAAAIYNIRHGKAWSHVTGIKRHA
;
A
#
# COMPACT_ATOMS: atom_id res chain seq x y z
N MET A 1 -26.11 -28.19 44.88
CA MET A 1 -26.73 -27.97 43.55
C MET A 1 -27.34 -26.57 43.61
N SER A 2 -27.16 -25.61 42.72
CA SER A 2 -26.70 -25.57 41.33
C SER A 2 -26.38 -24.11 40.97
N ARG A 3 -25.53 -23.94 39.95
CA ARG A 3 -25.07 -22.69 39.32
C ARG A 3 -26.18 -21.71 38.89
N LEU A 4 -25.74 -20.47 38.65
CA LEU A 4 -25.93 -19.58 37.46
C LEU A 4 -26.27 -18.15 37.95
N TYR A 5 -25.42 -17.13 37.78
CA TYR A 5 -25.19 -16.41 36.51
C TYR A 5 -23.82 -15.68 36.47
N ARG A 6 -23.12 -15.79 35.33
CA ARG A 6 -22.18 -14.80 34.73
C ARG A 6 -23.01 -13.59 34.25
N ALA A 7 -22.56 -12.37 34.00
CA ALA A 7 -21.27 -11.71 33.78
C ALA A 7 -21.42 -10.25 34.29
N GLU A 8 -20.38 -9.44 34.43
CA GLU A 8 -19.96 -8.54 33.35
C GLU A 8 -18.52 -8.04 33.57
N GLU A 9 -17.78 -8.03 32.48
CA GLU A 9 -16.54 -7.26 32.31
C GLU A 9 -16.87 -5.77 32.35
N ALA A 10 -16.11 -4.99 33.12
CA ALA A 10 -16.04 -3.54 32.95
C ALA A 10 -14.60 -3.13 32.69
N ASP A 11 -14.44 -2.60 31.48
CA ASP A 11 -13.27 -2.03 30.86
C ASP A 11 -12.89 -0.66 31.46
N VAL A 12 -11.67 -0.24 31.13
CA VAL A 12 -10.92 0.96 31.55
C VAL A 12 -11.72 2.21 31.95
N GLY A 13 -11.24 2.87 33.01
CA GLY A 13 -11.29 4.33 33.05
C GLY A 13 -11.41 4.93 34.45
N THR A 14 -10.59 5.94 34.69
CA THR A 14 -10.65 6.87 35.82
C THR A 14 -10.01 6.35 37.11
N THR A 15 -8.91 7.00 37.51
CA THR A 15 -8.37 7.03 38.86
C THR A 15 -9.44 7.49 39.85
N THR A 16 -10.30 6.59 40.31
CA THR A 16 -11.17 6.83 41.45
C THR A 16 -10.28 6.89 42.68
N ARG A 17 -10.20 8.09 43.26
CA ARG A 17 -9.50 8.35 44.51
C ARG A 17 -10.07 7.43 45.60
N ILE A 18 -9.35 6.37 45.96
CA ILE A 18 -9.43 5.79 47.31
C ILE A 18 -8.75 6.81 48.23
N LYS A 19 -9.45 7.92 48.49
CA LYS A 19 -9.08 8.83 49.56
C LYS A 19 -9.44 8.13 50.87
N ASP A 20 -8.50 8.14 51.81
CA ASP A 20 -8.70 7.82 53.24
C ASP A 20 -8.28 6.42 53.70
N LEU A 21 -7.32 5.78 53.01
CA LEU A 21 -6.53 4.73 53.67
C LEU A 21 -5.49 5.39 54.62
N PRO A 22 -5.41 4.98 55.89
CA PRO A 22 -4.40 5.49 56.81
C PRO A 22 -3.01 5.01 56.39
N CYS A 23 -2.00 5.84 56.66
CA CYS A 23 -0.60 5.47 56.43
C CYS A 23 -0.24 4.26 57.29
N SER A 24 0.32 3.22 56.68
CA SER A 24 0.75 1.99 57.35
C SER A 24 2.02 2.14 58.20
N ALA A 25 2.48 3.37 58.45
CA ALA A 25 3.68 3.62 59.25
C ALA A 25 3.27 3.73 60.73
N PRO A 26 3.96 3.04 61.66
CA PRO A 26 3.61 3.09 63.08
C PRO A 26 3.52 4.53 63.60
N GLY A 27 2.39 4.89 64.22
CA GLY A 27 2.14 6.23 64.76
C GLY A 27 1.83 7.33 63.73
N CYS A 28 1.56 6.98 62.45
CA CYS A 28 1.27 7.97 61.42
C CYS A 28 -0.23 8.09 61.10
N ASN A 29 -0.83 9.24 61.42
CA ASN A 29 -2.24 9.52 61.13
C ASN A 29 -2.47 10.27 59.80
N ARG A 30 -1.51 10.21 58.86
CA ARG A 30 -1.65 10.88 57.55
C ARG A 30 -2.33 9.95 56.55
N SER A 31 -3.07 10.53 55.60
CA SER A 31 -3.64 9.77 54.49
C SER A 31 -2.55 9.20 53.58
N ALA A 32 -2.71 7.93 53.22
CA ALA A 32 -1.84 7.24 52.28
C ALA A 32 -2.09 7.71 50.84
N LEU A 33 -1.05 7.58 50.01
CA LEU A 33 -1.17 7.73 48.56
C LEU A 33 -1.12 6.34 47.92
N LEU A 34 -2.03 6.06 46.98
CA LEU A 34 -1.96 4.84 46.18
C LEU A 34 -0.75 4.95 45.24
N ARG A 35 0.29 4.13 45.46
CA ARG A 35 1.47 4.05 44.60
C ARG A 35 1.71 2.59 44.20
N SER A 36 2.13 2.38 42.96
CA SER A 36 2.31 1.04 42.41
C SER A 36 3.47 0.30 43.10
N GLY A 37 3.16 -0.79 43.81
CA GLY A 37 4.15 -1.73 44.33
C GLY A 37 4.65 -1.50 45.77
N GLY A 38 4.01 -0.64 46.54
CA GLY A 38 4.22 -0.52 47.99
C GLY A 38 2.89 -0.23 48.68
N GLY A 39 2.65 -0.80 49.87
CA GLY A 39 1.39 -0.60 50.62
C GLY A 39 1.06 0.87 50.91
N PRO A 40 -0.09 1.15 51.55
CA PRO A 40 -0.59 2.51 51.73
C PRO A 40 0.30 3.34 52.66
N VAL A 41 1.25 4.11 52.11
CA VAL A 41 2.12 5.04 52.87
C VAL A 41 1.88 6.50 52.43
N CYS A 42 2.01 7.44 53.36
CA CYS A 42 1.92 8.87 53.05
C CYS A 42 3.17 9.37 52.30
N ASN A 43 3.06 10.52 51.62
CA ASN A 43 4.17 11.05 50.82
C ASN A 43 5.47 11.25 51.63
N ARG A 44 5.36 11.67 52.89
CA ARG A 44 6.52 11.87 53.78
C ARG A 44 7.27 10.56 54.05
N HIS A 45 6.53 9.51 54.41
CA HIS A 45 7.13 8.19 54.67
C HIS A 45 7.62 7.51 53.39
N TYR A 46 6.97 7.77 52.25
CA TYR A 46 7.49 7.35 50.95
C TYR A 46 8.84 8.01 50.61
N GLN A 47 8.97 9.32 50.85
CA GLN A 47 10.25 10.03 50.64
C GLN A 47 11.32 9.59 51.64
N MET A 48 10.96 9.31 52.90
CA MET A 48 11.88 8.72 53.88
C MET A 48 12.30 7.30 53.47
N TRP A 49 11.40 6.50 52.89
CA TRP A 49 11.71 5.17 52.39
C TRP A 49 12.69 5.21 51.21
N ILE A 50 12.47 6.09 50.22
CA ILE A 50 13.41 6.30 49.10
C ILE A 50 14.80 6.69 49.63
N ARG A 51 14.82 7.54 50.66
CA ARG A 51 16.05 8.17 51.15
C ARG A 51 16.84 7.32 52.15
N TYR A 52 16.17 6.47 52.93
CA TYR A 52 16.77 5.76 54.07
C TYR A 52 16.48 4.25 54.12
N ALA A 53 15.77 3.68 53.13
CA ALA A 53 15.51 2.24 52.97
C ALA A 53 14.90 1.52 54.21
N ALA A 54 14.23 2.24 55.12
CA ALA A 54 13.83 1.74 56.44
C ALA A 54 12.55 0.87 56.48
N PHE A 55 12.09 0.34 55.35
CA PHE A 55 10.99 -0.63 55.32
C PHE A 55 11.33 -1.69 54.29
N GLN A 56 11.42 -2.96 54.72
CA GLN A 56 11.63 -4.08 53.82
C GLN A 56 10.45 -4.13 52.83
N ALA A 57 10.68 -3.61 51.63
CA ALA A 57 9.74 -3.82 50.53
C ALA A 57 9.64 -5.34 50.29
N PRO A 58 8.44 -5.87 49.96
CA PRO A 58 8.34 -7.27 49.58
C PRO A 58 9.36 -7.56 48.48
N PRO A 59 10.07 -8.71 48.54
CA PRO A 59 11.09 -9.03 47.57
C PRO A 59 10.47 -8.92 46.18
N ARG A 60 11.05 -8.07 45.33
CA ARG A 60 10.68 -8.04 43.91
C ARG A 60 10.90 -9.46 43.40
N ASP A 61 9.82 -10.16 43.04
CA ASP A 61 9.89 -11.44 42.34
C ASP A 61 10.98 -11.33 41.28
N LYS A 62 12.08 -12.08 41.45
CA LYS A 62 13.26 -11.96 40.60
C LYS A 62 12.82 -12.34 39.19
N ALA A 63 12.68 -11.33 38.34
CA ALA A 63 12.22 -11.51 36.98
C ALA A 63 13.18 -12.43 36.24
N GLN A 64 12.62 -13.26 35.38
CA GLN A 64 13.32 -14.09 34.40
C GLN A 64 14.53 -13.33 33.81
N THR A 65 15.73 -13.88 33.94
CA THR A 65 16.98 -13.29 33.41
C THR A 65 17.43 -13.96 32.12
N VAL A 66 17.00 -15.21 31.89
CA VAL A 66 17.29 -16.01 30.70
C VAL A 66 16.08 -16.03 29.76
N PHE A 67 16.30 -15.67 28.50
CA PHE A 67 15.27 -15.60 27.47
C PHE A 67 15.67 -16.38 26.22
N ALA A 68 14.68 -16.85 25.47
CA ALA A 68 14.89 -17.37 24.12
C ALA A 68 14.68 -16.27 23.08
N CYS A 69 15.59 -16.16 22.12
CA CYS A 69 15.46 -15.22 21.02
C CYS A 69 14.35 -15.65 20.05
N ALA A 70 13.36 -14.79 19.81
CA ALA A 70 12.24 -15.03 18.90
C ALA A 70 12.62 -15.02 17.40
N HIS A 71 13.91 -14.86 17.08
CA HIS A 71 14.42 -14.94 15.71
C HIS A 71 15.35 -16.15 15.50
N CYS A 72 16.44 -16.23 16.25
CA CYS A 72 17.43 -17.32 16.10
C CYS A 72 17.22 -18.50 17.05
N GLY A 73 16.30 -18.39 18.03
CA GLY A 73 16.05 -19.44 19.03
C GLY A 73 17.09 -19.53 20.16
N SER A 74 18.25 -18.87 20.01
CA SER A 74 19.33 -18.92 21.01
C SER A 74 18.87 -18.38 22.37
N ALA A 75 19.27 -19.08 23.44
CA ALA A 75 19.14 -18.57 24.80
C ALA A 75 20.10 -17.41 25.03
N PHE A 76 19.67 -16.39 25.77
CA PHE A 76 20.50 -15.24 26.10
C PHE A 76 20.08 -14.63 27.44
N GLU A 77 21.04 -13.98 28.10
CA GLU A 77 20.84 -13.34 29.40
C GLU A 77 20.75 -11.83 29.29
N ARG A 78 19.96 -11.20 30.16
CA ARG A 78 19.97 -9.75 30.35
C ARG A 78 20.49 -9.44 31.74
N GLY A 79 21.44 -8.51 31.84
CA GLY A 79 21.97 -8.01 33.12
C GLY A 79 20.99 -7.17 33.95
N TYR A 80 19.70 -7.13 33.56
CA TYR A 80 18.65 -6.41 34.28
C TYR A 80 17.31 -7.15 34.19
N THR A 81 16.48 -7.00 35.21
CA THR A 81 15.14 -7.58 35.29
C THR A 81 14.15 -6.86 34.37
N VAL A 82 13.30 -7.60 33.66
CA VAL A 82 12.20 -7.03 32.85
C VAL A 82 10.83 -7.33 33.48
N SER A 83 9.82 -6.50 33.22
CA SER A 83 8.46 -6.77 33.72
C SER A 83 7.87 -8.06 33.12
N ARG A 84 6.96 -8.73 33.84
CA ARG A 84 6.29 -9.96 33.35
C ARG A 84 5.64 -9.75 31.97
N LYS A 85 4.99 -8.60 31.75
CA LYS A 85 4.41 -8.22 30.45
C LYS A 85 5.45 -8.16 29.33
N ARG A 86 6.64 -7.63 29.62
CA ARG A 86 7.75 -7.59 28.65
C ARG A 86 8.35 -8.97 28.44
N ALA A 87 8.58 -9.75 29.49
CA ALA A 87 9.09 -11.12 29.43
C ALA A 87 8.21 -12.04 28.57
N ALA A 88 6.88 -11.92 28.70
CA ALA A 88 5.90 -12.64 27.89
C ALA A 88 5.88 -12.21 26.41
N GLY A 89 6.46 -11.04 26.09
CA GLY A 89 6.61 -10.55 24.74
C GLY A 89 7.79 -11.20 24.00
N ARG A 90 7.91 -10.89 22.70
CA ARG A 90 9.03 -11.38 21.89
C ARG A 90 10.34 -10.79 22.37
N GLN A 91 11.29 -11.65 22.69
CA GLN A 91 12.62 -11.30 23.14
C GLN A 91 13.64 -11.51 22.02
N TYR A 92 14.70 -10.71 22.01
CA TYR A 92 15.77 -10.79 21.02
C TYR A 92 17.13 -10.67 21.70
N CYS A 93 18.08 -11.52 21.29
CA CYS A 93 19.45 -11.52 21.81
C CYS A 93 20.25 -10.27 21.42
N GLY A 94 19.83 -9.58 20.37
CA GLY A 94 20.48 -8.35 19.89
C GLY A 94 19.66 -7.62 18.83
N ILE A 95 20.13 -6.44 18.44
CA ILE A 95 19.45 -5.56 17.47
C ILE A 95 19.32 -6.19 16.08
N GLU A 96 20.30 -6.99 15.68
CA GLU A 96 20.29 -7.71 14.40
C GLU A 96 19.15 -8.72 14.36
N CYS A 97 19.04 -9.57 15.39
CA CYS A 97 17.96 -10.53 15.53
C CYS A 97 16.58 -9.86 15.66
N GLU A 98 16.50 -8.71 16.34
CA GLU A 98 15.27 -7.94 16.40
C GLU A 98 14.85 -7.43 15.03
N THR A 99 15.78 -6.87 14.27
CA THR A 99 15.55 -6.31 12.93
C THR A 99 15.17 -7.41 11.95
N ALA A 100 15.93 -8.51 11.91
CA ALA A 100 15.67 -9.66 11.05
C ALA A 100 14.34 -10.35 11.42
N GLY A 101 14.06 -10.54 12.71
CA GLY A 101 12.79 -11.10 13.19
C GLY A 101 11.58 -10.22 12.84
N LYS A 102 11.71 -8.90 12.94
CA LYS A 102 10.66 -7.95 12.48
C LYS A 102 10.45 -8.04 10.98
N ALA A 103 11.52 -8.12 10.19
CA ALA A 103 11.46 -8.24 8.73
C ALA A 103 10.80 -9.56 8.31
N ALA A 104 11.22 -10.69 8.88
CA ALA A 104 10.68 -12.02 8.59
C ALA A 104 9.17 -12.10 8.86
N ARG A 105 8.71 -11.60 10.01
CA ARG A 105 7.26 -11.54 10.29
C ARG A 105 6.49 -10.63 9.35
N THR A 106 7.09 -9.51 8.94
CA THR A 106 6.46 -8.58 8.01
C THR A 106 6.32 -9.22 6.63
N ALA A 107 7.36 -9.95 6.19
CA ALA A 107 7.34 -10.74 4.97
C ALA A 107 6.27 -11.85 5.04
N ALA A 108 6.22 -12.61 6.14
CA ALA A 108 5.21 -13.65 6.34
C ALA A 108 3.76 -13.12 6.34
N ARG A 109 3.53 -11.88 6.75
CA ARG A 109 2.21 -11.22 6.69
C ARG A 109 1.86 -10.64 5.32
N ALA A 110 2.85 -10.45 4.44
CA ALA A 110 2.61 -9.81 3.14
C ALA A 110 1.71 -10.65 2.20
N PRO A 111 1.90 -11.99 2.06
CA PRO A 111 0.98 -12.85 1.32
C PRO A 111 -0.44 -12.80 1.86
N ASN A 112 -0.62 -12.88 3.18
CA ASN A 112 -1.95 -12.85 3.80
C ASN A 112 -2.68 -11.52 3.54
N ARG A 113 -1.95 -10.40 3.56
CA ARG A 113 -2.52 -9.09 3.21
C ARG A 113 -2.83 -8.96 1.71
N PHE A 114 -2.01 -9.57 0.86
CA PHE A 114 -2.25 -9.58 -0.59
C PHE A 114 -3.53 -10.35 -0.91
N TRP A 115 -3.65 -11.60 -0.46
CA TRP A 115 -4.80 -12.44 -0.76
C TRP A 115 -6.10 -11.90 -0.15
N ALA A 116 -6.05 -11.16 0.98
CA ALA A 116 -7.21 -10.46 1.51
C ALA A 116 -7.82 -9.42 0.54
N LEU A 117 -7.00 -8.88 -0.37
CA LEU A 117 -7.40 -7.89 -1.40
C LEU A 117 -7.75 -8.53 -2.75
N VAL A 118 -7.68 -9.86 -2.85
CA VAL A 118 -8.12 -10.62 -4.02
C VAL A 118 -9.48 -11.21 -3.69
N ASP A 119 -10.40 -11.17 -4.65
CA ASP A 119 -11.63 -11.94 -4.59
C ASP A 119 -11.36 -13.32 -5.20
N VAL A 120 -11.18 -14.33 -4.35
CA VAL A 120 -10.76 -15.68 -4.77
C VAL A 120 -12.01 -16.49 -5.07
N ASN A 121 -12.12 -16.94 -6.31
CA ASN A 121 -13.25 -17.68 -6.85
C ASN A 121 -12.79 -19.06 -7.35
N GLY A 122 -13.59 -19.75 -8.18
CA GLY A 122 -13.23 -21.03 -8.78
C GLY A 122 -11.89 -21.00 -9.55
N LYS A 123 -11.31 -22.19 -9.79
CA LYS A 123 -10.00 -22.32 -10.46
C LYS A 123 -9.98 -21.72 -11.87
N ASP A 124 -11.10 -21.83 -12.59
CA ASP A 124 -11.26 -21.35 -13.97
C ASP A 124 -11.92 -19.96 -14.02
N GLU A 125 -12.19 -19.35 -12.86
CA GLU A 125 -12.83 -18.05 -12.74
C GLU A 125 -11.79 -16.94 -12.54
N CYS A 126 -12.11 -15.73 -12.99
CA CYS A 126 -11.26 -14.59 -12.70
C CYS A 126 -11.26 -14.27 -11.21
N TRP A 127 -10.10 -13.94 -10.66
CA TRP A 127 -9.96 -13.48 -9.27
C TRP A 127 -9.70 -11.97 -9.26
N PRO A 128 -10.74 -11.12 -9.26
CA PRO A 128 -10.56 -9.68 -9.41
C PRO A 128 -9.84 -9.05 -8.22
N TRP A 129 -8.96 -8.10 -8.52
CA TRP A 129 -8.29 -7.26 -7.54
C TRP A 129 -9.26 -6.22 -6.96
N LYS A 130 -9.42 -6.21 -5.63
CA LYS A 130 -10.30 -5.28 -4.89
C LYS A 130 -9.64 -3.94 -4.52
N GLY A 131 -8.31 -3.85 -4.68
CA GLY A 131 -7.55 -2.64 -4.33
C GLY A 131 -7.46 -1.61 -5.46
N HIS A 132 -6.55 -0.65 -5.31
CA HIS A 132 -6.30 0.39 -6.31
C HIS A 132 -5.88 -0.20 -7.67
N ARG A 133 -6.41 0.37 -8.76
CA ARG A 133 -6.14 -0.02 -10.15
C ARG A 133 -5.53 1.15 -10.91
N SER A 134 -4.63 0.87 -11.86
CA SER A 134 -4.12 1.89 -12.79
C SER A 134 -5.21 2.32 -13.79
N PRO A 135 -5.03 3.45 -14.52
CA PRO A 135 -5.95 3.84 -15.60
C PRO A 135 -6.11 2.78 -16.69
N LEU A 136 -5.11 1.90 -16.84
CA LEU A 136 -5.13 0.75 -17.75
C LEU A 136 -5.78 -0.50 -17.13
N GLY A 137 -6.42 -0.39 -15.97
CA GLY A 137 -7.16 -1.47 -15.29
C GLY A 137 -6.31 -2.42 -14.44
N TYR A 138 -4.98 -2.32 -14.46
CA TYR A 138 -4.11 -3.23 -13.71
C TYR A 138 -4.14 -2.97 -12.20
N GLY A 139 -4.37 -4.02 -11.41
CA GLY A 139 -4.26 -3.96 -9.95
C GLY A 139 -2.87 -3.56 -9.47
N ARG A 140 -2.79 -2.70 -8.45
CA ARG A 140 -1.54 -2.27 -7.80
C ARG A 140 -1.59 -2.59 -6.32
N PHE A 141 -0.52 -3.20 -5.81
CA PHE A 141 -0.33 -3.48 -4.40
C PHE A 141 0.91 -2.74 -3.89
N THR A 142 0.70 -1.92 -2.87
CA THR A 142 1.77 -1.19 -2.19
C THR A 142 2.09 -1.88 -0.86
N ASN A 143 3.33 -2.33 -0.68
CA ASN A 143 3.75 -2.93 0.58
C ASN A 143 3.87 -1.85 1.69
N LYS A 144 4.14 -2.25 2.94
CA LYS A 144 4.29 -1.28 4.06
C LYS A 144 5.54 -0.38 3.94
N ARG A 145 6.47 -0.71 3.04
CA ARG A 145 7.69 0.06 2.77
C ARG A 145 7.47 1.12 1.67
N GLY A 146 6.29 1.16 1.07
CA GLY A 146 5.97 2.06 -0.04
C GLY A 146 6.24 1.48 -1.44
N ASP A 147 6.81 0.27 -1.54
CA ASP A 147 7.07 -0.35 -2.83
C ASP A 147 5.77 -0.79 -3.47
N THR A 148 5.48 -0.26 -4.66
CA THR A 148 4.27 -0.58 -5.40
C THR A 148 4.59 -1.52 -6.56
N GLN A 149 3.94 -2.68 -6.58
CA GLN A 149 4.08 -3.69 -7.63
C GLN A 149 2.71 -4.02 -8.23
N GLN A 150 2.70 -4.55 -9.45
CA GLN A 150 1.49 -5.02 -10.11
C GLN A 150 0.95 -6.27 -9.39
N ALA A 151 -0.36 -6.30 -9.14
CA ALA A 151 -1.01 -7.33 -8.34
C ALA A 151 -0.87 -8.73 -8.98
N HIS A 152 -1.12 -8.86 -10.29
CA HIS A 152 -0.98 -10.13 -11.00
C HIS A 152 0.45 -10.70 -10.94
N ARG A 153 1.49 -9.85 -10.99
CA ARG A 153 2.89 -10.30 -10.83
C ARG A 153 3.17 -10.84 -9.42
N ILE A 154 2.56 -10.24 -8.40
CA ILE A 154 2.66 -10.75 -7.03
C ILE A 154 1.93 -12.08 -6.92
N ALA A 155 0.71 -12.18 -7.45
CA ALA A 155 -0.05 -13.43 -7.45
C ALA A 155 0.73 -14.59 -8.08
N TYR A 156 1.31 -14.35 -9.27
CA TYR A 156 2.17 -15.34 -9.92
C TYR A 156 3.38 -15.71 -9.05
N ARG A 157 4.08 -14.73 -8.48
CA ARG A 157 5.25 -14.99 -7.62
C ARG A 157 4.89 -15.79 -6.37
N LEU A 158 3.73 -15.53 -5.78
CA LEU A 158 3.27 -16.23 -4.58
C LEU A 158 2.88 -17.68 -4.88
N ALA A 159 2.35 -17.95 -6.07
CA ALA A 159 1.95 -19.29 -6.48
C ALA A 159 3.11 -20.13 -7.05
N ASN A 160 3.96 -19.52 -7.89
CA ASN A 160 4.93 -20.24 -8.72
C ASN A 160 6.39 -19.95 -8.34
N GLY A 161 6.64 -19.01 -7.41
CA GLY A 161 7.98 -18.67 -6.94
C GLY A 161 8.68 -17.56 -7.73
N SER A 162 10.00 -17.68 -7.89
CA SER A 162 10.83 -16.60 -8.45
C SER A 162 10.47 -16.25 -9.89
N LEU A 163 10.45 -14.96 -10.19
CA LEU A 163 10.23 -14.42 -11.53
C LEU A 163 11.56 -14.05 -12.17
N ASP A 164 11.83 -14.53 -13.38
CA ASP A 164 12.88 -13.93 -14.22
C ASP A 164 12.47 -12.50 -14.56
N LYS A 165 13.40 -11.56 -14.37
CA LYS A 165 13.19 -10.14 -14.67
C LYS A 165 12.98 -9.86 -16.16
N ARG A 166 13.41 -10.77 -17.04
CA ARG A 166 13.27 -10.67 -18.50
C ARG A 166 11.89 -11.10 -19.01
N LEU A 167 11.12 -11.80 -18.17
CA LEU A 167 9.80 -12.33 -18.54
C LEU A 167 8.68 -11.44 -18.00
N PHE A 168 7.62 -11.35 -18.79
CA PHE A 168 6.37 -10.69 -18.48
C PHE A 168 5.39 -11.71 -17.93
N VAL A 169 4.55 -11.28 -16.98
CA VAL A 169 3.42 -12.09 -16.51
C VAL A 169 2.21 -11.62 -17.29
N CYS A 170 1.74 -12.46 -18.20
CA CYS A 170 0.70 -12.15 -19.17
C CYS A 170 -0.62 -12.82 -18.74
N HIS A 171 -1.74 -12.15 -19.03
CA HIS A 171 -3.07 -12.69 -18.78
C HIS A 171 -3.54 -13.54 -19.96
N ALA A 172 -3.93 -14.77 -19.71
CA ALA A 172 -4.63 -15.60 -20.69
C ALA A 172 -6.09 -15.15 -20.84
N CYS A 173 -6.71 -14.68 -19.75
CA CYS A 173 -8.12 -14.28 -19.69
C CYS A 173 -8.39 -12.83 -20.12
N ASP A 174 -7.35 -12.08 -20.49
CA ASP A 174 -7.45 -10.67 -20.96
C ASP A 174 -8.19 -9.70 -20.03
N ASN A 175 -8.22 -10.02 -18.74
CA ASN A 175 -8.87 -9.23 -17.69
C ASN A 175 -7.80 -8.65 -16.74
N PRO A 176 -7.34 -7.40 -16.94
CA PRO A 176 -6.20 -6.83 -16.21
C PRO A 176 -6.27 -6.84 -14.67
N PRO A 177 -7.45 -6.71 -14.03
CA PRO A 177 -7.62 -6.89 -12.58
C PRO A 177 -7.42 -8.33 -12.08
N CYS A 178 -7.43 -9.34 -12.94
CA CYS A 178 -7.37 -10.74 -12.53
C CYS A 178 -6.02 -11.09 -11.88
N CYS A 179 -6.09 -11.78 -10.75
CA CYS A 179 -4.96 -12.27 -9.97
C CYS A 179 -4.95 -13.81 -9.83
N ASN A 180 -5.75 -14.53 -10.61
CA ASN A 180 -5.77 -15.99 -10.59
C ASN A 180 -4.49 -16.54 -11.25
N PRO A 181 -3.62 -17.28 -10.53
CA PRO A 181 -2.41 -17.86 -11.10
C PRO A 181 -2.64 -18.75 -12.32
N SER A 182 -3.78 -19.45 -12.40
CA SER A 182 -4.13 -20.30 -13.55
C SER A 182 -4.40 -19.49 -14.83
N HIS A 183 -4.74 -18.21 -14.69
CA HIS A 183 -4.96 -17.30 -15.82
C HIS A 183 -3.69 -16.49 -16.18
N LEU A 184 -2.56 -16.79 -15.55
CA LEU A 184 -1.30 -16.08 -15.74
C LEU A 184 -0.24 -17.01 -16.32
N TRP A 185 0.50 -16.52 -17.30
CA TRP A 185 1.60 -17.25 -17.93
C TRP A 185 2.83 -16.35 -18.09
N LEU A 186 4.00 -16.95 -18.24
CA LEU A 186 5.24 -16.22 -18.48
C LEU A 186 5.52 -16.13 -19.97
N GLY A 187 5.62 -14.90 -20.46
CA GLY A 187 5.91 -14.61 -21.86
C GLY A 187 7.06 -13.65 -22.02
N THR A 188 7.76 -13.76 -23.13
CA THR A 188 8.61 -12.68 -23.63
C THR A 188 7.75 -11.52 -24.13
N HIS A 189 8.35 -10.33 -24.25
CA HIS A 189 7.66 -9.19 -24.85
C HIS A 189 7.12 -9.52 -26.24
N ARG A 190 7.87 -10.29 -27.04
CA ARG A 190 7.46 -10.69 -28.39
C ARG A 190 6.21 -11.57 -28.35
N GLN A 191 6.18 -12.60 -27.49
CA GLN A 191 5.01 -13.48 -27.34
C GLN A 191 3.77 -12.71 -26.87
N ASN A 192 3.92 -11.76 -25.95
CA ASN A 192 2.80 -10.91 -25.51
C ASN A 192 2.25 -10.03 -26.66
N MET A 193 3.13 -9.49 -27.50
CA MET A 193 2.74 -8.74 -28.69
C MET A 193 2.02 -9.66 -29.69
N ASP A 194 2.57 -10.83 -29.98
CA ASP A 194 1.98 -11.79 -30.91
C ASP A 194 0.59 -12.25 -30.43
N ASP A 195 0.39 -12.47 -29.12
CA ASP A 195 -0.93 -12.73 -28.50
C ASP A 195 -1.90 -11.56 -28.67
N MET A 196 -1.44 -10.33 -28.46
CA MET A 196 -2.26 -9.12 -28.68
C MET A 196 -2.70 -9.00 -30.14
N PHE A 197 -1.80 -9.27 -31.10
CA PHE A 197 -2.10 -9.28 -32.53
C PHE A 197 -3.09 -10.39 -32.90
N ALA A 198 -2.86 -11.63 -32.43
CA ALA A 198 -3.74 -12.77 -32.68
C ALA A 198 -5.17 -12.52 -32.17
N LYS A 199 -5.30 -11.81 -31.04
CA LYS A 199 -6.59 -11.43 -30.45
C LYS A 199 -7.20 -10.15 -31.01
N GLY A 200 -6.58 -9.52 -32.02
CA GLY A 200 -7.09 -8.27 -32.62
C GLY A 200 -7.14 -7.08 -31.67
N ARG A 201 -6.39 -7.11 -30.57
CA ARG A 201 -6.34 -6.02 -29.57
C ARG A 201 -5.35 -4.91 -29.93
N ASN A 202 -4.79 -4.97 -31.14
CA ASN A 202 -3.90 -3.98 -31.71
C ASN A 202 -4.64 -2.80 -32.37
N ALA A 203 -5.96 -2.72 -32.24
CA ALA A 203 -6.76 -1.67 -32.87
C ALA A 203 -6.35 -0.30 -32.33
N THR A 204 -5.62 0.46 -33.15
CA THR A 204 -5.35 1.88 -32.88
C THR A 204 -6.69 2.63 -32.88
N PRO A 205 -6.95 3.51 -31.90
CA PRO A 205 -8.10 4.39 -31.97
C PRO A 205 -8.12 5.11 -33.33
N PRO A 206 -9.30 5.32 -33.94
CA PRO A 206 -9.38 6.01 -35.22
C PRO A 206 -8.70 7.37 -35.08
N VAL A 207 -7.72 7.65 -35.96
CA VAL A 207 -7.00 8.93 -35.94
C VAL A 207 -8.02 10.03 -36.21
N ILE A 208 -8.30 10.84 -35.20
CA ILE A 208 -9.18 11.98 -35.31
C ILE A 208 -8.46 13.03 -36.16
N ARG A 209 -9.02 13.37 -37.33
CA ARG A 209 -8.42 14.28 -38.32
C ARG A 209 -9.45 15.31 -38.78
N GLY A 210 -8.94 16.44 -39.27
CA GLY A 210 -9.77 17.49 -39.87
C GLY A 210 -10.78 18.06 -38.89
N GLU A 211 -12.02 18.25 -39.34
CA GLU A 211 -13.12 18.85 -38.56
C GLU A 211 -13.55 18.03 -37.35
N LYS A 212 -13.19 16.74 -37.30
CA LYS A 212 -13.44 15.89 -36.12
C LYS A 212 -12.49 16.19 -34.96
N SER A 213 -11.37 16.89 -35.22
CA SER A 213 -10.44 17.30 -34.17
C SER A 213 -11.01 18.47 -33.40
N SER A 214 -11.05 18.37 -32.06
CA SER A 214 -11.53 19.44 -31.17
C SER A 214 -10.73 20.74 -31.29
N THR A 215 -9.51 20.68 -31.80
CA THR A 215 -8.63 21.82 -32.04
C THR A 215 -8.78 22.43 -33.44
N SER A 216 -9.57 21.81 -34.32
CA SER A 216 -9.76 22.30 -35.68
C SER A 216 -10.73 23.48 -35.70
N LYS A 217 -10.26 24.62 -36.20
CA LYS A 217 -11.10 25.80 -36.48
C LYS A 217 -11.72 25.79 -37.87
N LEU A 218 -11.28 24.88 -38.74
CA LEU A 218 -11.72 24.78 -40.13
C LEU A 218 -12.59 23.54 -40.34
N ASN A 219 -13.59 23.66 -41.19
CA ASN A 219 -14.38 22.56 -41.72
C ASN A 219 -13.93 22.17 -43.15
N LYS A 220 -14.44 21.04 -43.64
CA LYS A 220 -14.12 20.52 -44.98
C LYS A 220 -14.36 21.55 -46.09
N GLU A 221 -15.47 22.28 -46.06
CA GLU A 221 -15.85 23.23 -47.11
C GLU A 221 -14.95 24.48 -47.11
N GLN A 222 -14.52 24.96 -45.95
CA GLN A 222 -13.59 26.08 -45.82
C GLN A 222 -12.21 25.72 -46.34
N VAL A 223 -11.75 24.49 -46.07
CA VAL A 223 -10.48 23.96 -46.58
C VAL A 223 -10.48 23.91 -48.11
N LEU A 224 -11.55 23.38 -48.70
CA LEU A 224 -11.69 23.30 -50.16
C LEU A 224 -11.78 24.70 -50.80
N ARG A 225 -12.47 25.66 -50.15
CA ARG A 225 -12.50 27.06 -50.60
C ARG A 225 -11.14 27.75 -50.51
N ALA A 226 -10.37 27.50 -49.44
CA ALA A 226 -9.04 28.06 -49.26
C ALA A 226 -8.05 27.59 -50.34
N ILE A 227 -8.21 26.36 -50.86
CA ILE A 227 -7.37 25.82 -51.94
C ILE A 227 -7.76 26.39 -53.30
N LYS A 228 -9.06 26.57 -53.56
CA LYS A 228 -9.55 27.11 -54.83
C LYS A 228 -9.33 28.63 -54.97
N SER A 229 -9.29 29.35 -53.85
CA SER A 229 -9.05 30.80 -53.85
C SER A 229 -7.63 31.13 -54.32
N SER A 230 -7.47 32.20 -55.11
CA SER A 230 -6.18 32.79 -55.46
C SER A 230 -5.71 33.87 -54.48
N GLU A 231 -6.49 34.14 -53.43
CA GLU A 231 -6.16 35.17 -52.45
C GLU A 231 -4.90 34.80 -51.63
N PRO A 232 -4.17 35.81 -51.11
CA PRO A 232 -3.03 35.58 -50.22
C PRO A 232 -3.42 34.85 -48.94
N ASP A 233 -2.57 33.92 -48.47
CA ASP A 233 -2.83 33.07 -47.29
C ASP A 233 -3.24 33.89 -46.05
N ARG A 234 -2.66 35.08 -45.85
CA ARG A 234 -2.98 35.98 -44.73
C ARG A 234 -4.43 36.45 -44.72
N ILE A 235 -5.03 36.69 -45.88
CA ILE A 235 -6.41 37.17 -46.02
C ILE A 235 -7.39 36.05 -45.71
N ILE A 236 -7.12 34.87 -46.26
CA ILE A 236 -7.90 33.65 -46.00
C ILE A 236 -7.81 33.26 -44.52
N ALA A 237 -6.62 33.37 -43.94
CA ALA A 237 -6.37 33.08 -42.54
C ALA A 237 -7.15 34.02 -41.61
N ALA A 238 -7.13 35.33 -41.88
CA ALA A 238 -7.91 36.32 -41.14
C ALA A 238 -9.42 36.03 -41.23
N ARG A 239 -9.93 35.69 -42.42
CA ARG A 239 -11.35 35.35 -42.64
C ARG A 239 -11.81 34.16 -41.80
N TYR A 240 -10.97 33.15 -41.63
CA TYR A 240 -11.33 31.93 -40.91
C TYR A 240 -10.77 31.86 -39.48
N GLY A 241 -10.16 32.93 -38.98
CA GLY A 241 -9.62 32.98 -37.61
C GLY A 241 -8.48 31.98 -37.36
N VAL A 242 -7.70 31.67 -38.40
CA VAL A 242 -6.53 30.77 -38.35
C VAL A 242 -5.24 31.52 -38.67
N THR A 243 -4.10 30.85 -38.56
CA THR A 243 -2.80 31.44 -38.93
C THR A 243 -2.55 31.30 -40.43
N ALA A 244 -1.80 32.24 -41.02
CA ALA A 244 -1.38 32.14 -42.44
C ALA A 244 -0.61 30.83 -42.71
N ALA A 245 0.21 30.39 -41.75
CA ALA A 245 0.91 29.11 -41.81
C ALA A 245 -0.03 27.90 -41.90
N ALA A 246 -1.22 27.96 -41.27
CA ALA A 246 -2.20 26.87 -41.38
C ALA A 246 -2.75 26.76 -42.81
N ILE A 247 -3.07 27.88 -43.45
CA ILE A 247 -3.52 27.92 -44.86
C ILE A 247 -2.39 27.48 -45.80
N TYR A 248 -1.17 27.95 -45.57
CA TYR A 248 0.02 27.50 -46.29
C TYR A 248 0.18 25.98 -46.22
N ASN A 249 0.10 25.40 -45.02
CA ASN A 249 0.22 23.95 -44.81
C ASN A 249 -0.89 23.15 -45.52
N ILE A 250 -2.10 23.69 -45.59
CA ILE A 250 -3.22 23.08 -46.32
C ILE A 250 -2.93 23.08 -47.83
N ARG A 251 -2.52 24.22 -48.40
CA ARG A 251 -2.22 24.35 -49.83
C ARG A 251 -1.05 23.47 -50.28
N HIS A 252 -0.08 23.22 -49.41
CA HIS A 252 1.09 22.38 -49.70
C HIS A 252 0.93 20.91 -49.28
N GLY A 253 -0.29 20.48 -48.91
CA GLY A 253 -0.57 19.08 -48.54
C GLY A 253 0.08 18.61 -47.24
N LYS A 254 0.62 19.53 -46.42
CA LYS A 254 1.18 19.24 -45.09
C LYS A 254 0.09 19.04 -44.03
N ALA A 255 -1.07 19.68 -44.22
CA ALA A 255 -2.26 19.53 -43.41
C ALA A 255 -3.47 19.21 -44.31
N TRP A 256 -4.48 18.53 -43.76
CA TRP A 256 -5.71 18.19 -44.48
C TRP A 256 -5.55 17.35 -45.77
N SER A 257 -4.41 16.69 -45.99
CA SER A 257 -4.15 15.87 -47.20
C SER A 257 -5.24 14.84 -47.52
N HIS A 258 -5.88 14.28 -46.49
CA HIS A 258 -7.02 13.35 -46.60
C HIS A 258 -8.29 13.98 -47.21
N VAL A 259 -8.45 15.30 -47.16
CA VAL A 259 -9.53 16.06 -47.80
C VAL A 259 -9.07 16.67 -49.13
N THR A 260 -7.83 17.16 -49.18
CA THR A 260 -7.34 17.96 -50.30
C THR A 260 -6.77 17.10 -51.43
N GLY A 261 -6.35 15.88 -51.15
CA GLY A 261 -5.70 14.98 -52.11
C GLY A 261 -4.28 15.39 -52.50
N ILE A 262 -3.79 16.53 -52.00
CA ILE A 262 -2.46 17.05 -52.32
C ILE A 262 -1.42 16.21 -51.60
N LYS A 263 -0.52 15.57 -52.37
CA LYS A 263 0.62 14.85 -51.82
C LYS A 263 1.68 15.86 -51.36
N ARG A 264 2.23 15.63 -50.17
CA ARG A 264 3.34 16.43 -49.65
C ARG A 264 4.55 16.18 -50.57
N HIS A 265 5.00 17.22 -51.27
CA HIS A 265 6.28 17.16 -51.97
C HIS A 265 7.40 17.03 -50.91
N ALA A 266 8.28 16.06 -51.14
CA ALA A 266 9.41 15.73 -50.26
C ALA A 266 10.36 16.91 -50.12
#